data_AF-A0A377M689-F1
#
_entry.id   AF-A0A377M689-F1
#
_cell.length_a   1.000
_cell.length_b   1.000
_cell.length_c   1.000
_cell.angle_alpha   90.00
_cell.angle_beta   90.00
_cell.angle_gamma   90.00
#
_symmetry.space_group_name_H-M   'P 1'
#
loop_
_entity.id
_entity.type
_entity.pdbx_description
1 polymer ?
#
loop_
_entity_poly.entity_id
_entity_poly.type
_entity_poly.pdbx_seq_one_letter_code
_entity_poly.pdbx_strand_id
1 'polypeptide(L)' 'MLTITNLSADYGGKPALENINLTLESGELLVVLGPSGCGKTTLLNLIAGLCHISMAPFNWKVKSGGPGR' A
#
# COMPACT_ATOMS: atom_id res chain seq x y z
N MET A 1 -9.88 -8.95 -4.23
CA MET A 1 -9.47 -8.69 -2.85
C MET A 1 -8.02 -8.21 -2.84
N LEU A 2 -7.76 -7.04 -2.27
CA LEU A 2 -6.43 -6.48 -2.01
C LEU A 2 -6.20 -6.50 -0.51
N THR A 3 -5.03 -6.97 -0.06
CA THR A 3 -4.65 -6.96 1.35
C THR A 3 -3.23 -6.44 1.49
N ILE A 4 -3.08 -5.45 2.34
CA ILE A 4 -1.83 -4.79 2.71
C ILE A 4 -1.65 -4.97 4.21
N THR A 5 -0.52 -5.50 4.61
CA THR A 5 -0.19 -5.73 6.02
C THR A 5 1.19 -5.17 6.33
N ASN A 6 1.27 -4.33 7.37
CA ASN A 6 2.49 -3.70 7.85
C ASN A 6 3.31 -3.02 6.74
N LEU A 7 2.63 -2.27 5.86
CA LEU A 7 3.32 -1.49 4.84
C LEU A 7 3.94 -0.23 5.47
N SER A 8 5.26 -0.17 5.40
CA SER A 8 6.07 0.97 5.81
C SER A 8 6.98 1.38 4.65
N ALA A 9 7.22 2.68 4.52
CA ALA A 9 8.05 3.24 3.47
C ALA A 9 8.71 4.52 3.95
N ASP A 10 9.98 4.70 3.60
CA ASP A 10 10.74 5.91 3.89
C ASP A 10 11.44 6.45 2.64
N TYR A 11 11.77 7.74 2.66
CA TYR A 11 12.65 8.36 1.68
C TYR A 11 13.85 8.93 2.41
N GLY A 12 15.01 8.28 2.23
CA GLY A 12 16.27 8.72 2.84
C GLY A 12 16.21 8.74 4.37
N GLY A 13 15.55 7.75 4.98
CA GLY A 13 15.38 7.65 6.43
C GLY A 13 14.26 8.51 7.02
N LYS A 14 13.55 9.30 6.20
CA LYS A 14 12.34 10.00 6.63
C LYS A 14 11.10 9.14 6.33
N PRO A 15 10.35 8.69 7.36
CA PRO A 15 9.18 7.87 7.14
C PRO A 15 8.10 8.64 6.36
N ALA A 16 7.60 8.02 5.31
CA ALA A 16 6.46 8.47 4.51
C ALA A 16 5.19 7.68 4.81
N LEU A 17 5.34 6.41 5.17
CA LEU A 17 4.28 5.51 5.62
C LEU A 17 4.80 4.65 6.76
N GLU A 18 3.96 4.40 7.75
CA GLU A 18 4.30 3.56 8.90
C GLU A 18 3.13 2.63 9.20
N ASN A 19 3.39 1.32 9.19
CA ASN A 19 2.46 0.27 9.65
C ASN A 19 1.06 0.37 9.03
N ILE A 20 0.98 0.65 7.73
CA ILE A 20 -0.30 0.71 7.03
C ILE A 20 -0.85 -0.71 6.84
N ASN A 21 -2.07 -0.91 7.35
CA ASN A 21 -2.83 -2.14 7.22
C ASN A 21 -4.17 -1.81 6.54
N LEU A 22 -4.45 -2.45 5.42
CA LEU A 22 -5.62 -2.15 4.58
C LEU A 22 -6.11 -3.42 3.90
N THR A 23 -7.42 -3.65 3.94
CA THR A 23 -8.09 -4.68 3.14
C THR A 23 -9.13 -3.98 2.28
N LEU A 24 -9.19 -4.33 1.00
CA LEU A 24 -10.17 -3.81 0.05
C LEU A 24 -10.79 -4.98 -0.73
N GLU A 25 -12.10 -5.09 -0.66
CA GLU A 25 -12.84 -6.14 -1.37
C GLU A 25 -13.13 -5.77 -2.82
N SER A 26 -13.56 -6.77 -3.60
CA SER A 26 -13.94 -6.53 -4.99
C SER A 26 -15.17 -5.63 -5.05
N GLY A 27 -15.10 -4.55 -5.84
CA GLY A 27 -16.20 -3.59 -6.00
C GLY A 27 -16.19 -2.45 -4.98
N GLU A 28 -15.24 -2.43 -4.03
CA GLU A 28 -15.08 -1.30 -3.11
C GLU A 28 -14.24 -0.17 -3.71
N LEU A 29 -14.59 1.06 -3.35
CA LEU A 29 -13.83 2.27 -3.70
C LEU A 29 -13.00 2.74 -2.50
N LEU A 30 -11.68 2.76 -2.65
CA LEU A 30 -10.77 3.36 -1.68
C LEU A 30 -10.53 4.83 -2.01
N VAL A 31 -10.77 5.72 -1.04
CA VAL A 31 -10.39 7.14 -1.11
C VAL A 31 -9.37 7.42 -0.01
N VAL A 32 -8.19 7.94 -0.38
CA VAL A 32 -7.12 8.30 0.56
C VAL A 32 -7.10 9.82 0.75
N LEU A 33 -7.34 10.28 1.98
CA LEU A 33 -7.42 11.70 2.33
C LEU A 33 -6.30 12.09 3.31
N GLY A 34 -5.97 13.38 3.35
CA GLY A 34 -5.01 13.94 4.30
C GLY A 34 -4.23 15.16 3.76
N PRO A 35 -3.45 15.84 4.61
CA PRO A 35 -2.65 17.02 4.22
C PRO A 35 -1.61 16.74 3.13
N SER A 36 -1.13 17.79 2.46
CA SER A 36 -0.01 17.63 1.51
C SER A 36 1.22 17.03 2.22
N GLY A 37 1.92 16.11 1.55
CA GLY A 37 3.12 15.47 2.08
C GLY A 37 2.89 14.30 3.06
N CYS A 38 1.65 13.92 3.39
CA CYS A 38 1.37 12.82 4.33
C CYS A 38 1.51 11.39 3.75
N GLY A 39 2.14 11.23 2.57
CA GLY A 39 2.40 9.90 2.00
C GLY A 39 1.32 9.29 1.09
N LYS A 40 0.23 10.01 0.75
CA LYS A 40 -0.85 9.48 -0.11
C LYS A 40 -0.37 8.95 -1.46
N THR A 41 0.40 9.76 -2.19
CA THR A 41 0.97 9.37 -3.49
C THR A 41 1.92 8.18 -3.34
N THR A 42 2.69 8.14 -2.25
CA THR A 42 3.56 7.00 -1.92
C THR A 42 2.74 5.73 -1.71
N LEU A 43 1.66 5.79 -0.93
CA LEU A 43 0.76 4.65 -0.69
C LEU A 43 0.15 4.14 -2.01
N LEU A 44 -0.43 5.03 -2.81
CA LEU A 44 -1.06 4.66 -4.08
C LEU A 44 -0.05 4.10 -5.09
N ASN A 45 1.15 4.67 -5.17
CA ASN A 45 2.21 4.15 -6.06
C ASN A 45 2.70 2.78 -5.62
N LEU A 46 2.81 2.52 -4.31
CA LEU A 46 3.17 1.20 -3.78
C LEU A 46 2.08 0.16 -4.06
N ILE A 47 0.81 0.53 -3.87
CA ILE A 47 -0.34 -0.34 -4.21
C ILE A 47 -0.35 -0.66 -5.70
N ALA A 48 -0.06 0.33 -6.55
CA ALA A 48 -0.02 0.18 -8.01
C ALA A 48 1.25 -0.51 -8.53
N GLY A 49 2.22 -0.83 -7.67
CA GLY A 49 3.50 -1.41 -8.09
C GLY A 49 4.41 -0.46 -8.88
N LEU A 50 4.17 0.85 -8.82
CA LEU A 50 4.89 1.88 -9.55
C LEU A 50 6.14 2.40 -8.83
N CYS A 51 6.36 1.98 -7.58
CA CYS A 51 7.52 2.38 -6.79
C CYS A 51 8.20 1.13 -6.20
N HIS A 52 9.44 0.89 -6.58
CA HIS A 52 10.32 -0.08 -5.94
C HIS A 52 11.07 0.63 -4.82
N ILE A 53 10.52 0.61 -3.60
CA ILE A 53 11.27 1.02 -2.42
C ILE A 53 12.07 -0.20 -1.96
N SER A 54 13.34 0.02 -1.59
CA SER A 54 14.20 -1.01 -1.01
C SER A 54 13.61 -1.51 0.29
N MET A 55 12.69 -2.45 0.18
CA MET A 55 11.95 -3.02 1.29
C MET A 55 12.92 -3.93 2.05
N ALA A 56 13.16 -3.63 3.33
CA ALA A 56 13.60 -4.67 4.26
C ALA A 56 12.62 -5.87 4.12
N PRO A 57 13.05 -7.12 4.34
CA PRO A 57 12.29 -8.31 3.95
C PRO A 57 10.98 -8.40 4.74
N PHE A 58 9.92 -7.80 4.20
CA PHE A 58 8.57 -7.85 4.73
C PHE A 58 7.74 -8.78 3.86
N ASN A 59 6.95 -9.62 4.53
CA ASN A 59 6.17 -10.70 3.94
C ASN A 59 4.96 -10.11 3.19
N TRP A 60 5.19 -9.54 2.01
CA TRP A 60 4.13 -9.08 1.12
C TRP A 60 3.45 -10.29 0.48
N LYS A 61 2.12 -10.39 0.60
CA LYS A 61 1.32 -11.37 -0.13
C LYS A 61 0.12 -10.67 -0.76
N VAL A 62 0.26 -10.24 -2.01
CA VAL A 62 -0.92 -9.91 -2.81
C VAL A 62 -1.58 -11.20 -3.27
N LYS A 63 -2.80 -11.44 -2.78
CA LYS A 63 -3.70 -12.46 -3.32
C LYS A 63 -4.65 -11.78 -4.31
N SER A 64 -4.32 -11.80 -5.59
CA SER A 64 -5.27 -11.47 -6.65
C SER A 64 -6.25 -12.62 -6.85
N GLY A 65 -7.36 -12.62 -6.10
CA GLY A 65 -8.49 -13.49 -6.38
C GLY A 65 -9.18 -13.00 -7.66
N GLY A 66 -9.04 -13.75 -8.76
CA GLY A 66 -9.89 -13.60 -9.94
C GLY A 66 -11.34 -13.95 -9.61
N PRO A 67 -12.33 -13.49 -10.40
CA PRO A 67 -13.72 -13.82 -10.17
C PRO A 67 -13.89 -15.34 -10.18
N GLY A 68 -14.11 -15.90 -8.99
CA GLY A 68 -14.61 -17.25 -8.83
C GLY A 68 -15.99 -17.31 -9.47
N ARG A 69 -16.22 -18.38 -10.24
CA ARG A 69 -17.53 -18.71 -10.77
C ARG A 69 -18.58 -18.78 -9.67
#